data_AF-U7Q9X5-F1
#
_entry.id   AF-U7Q9X5-F1
#
_cell.length_a   1.000
_cell.length_b   1.000
_cell.length_c   1.000
_cell.angle_alpha   90.00
_cell.angle_beta   90.00
_cell.angle_gamma   90.00
#
_symmetry.space_group_name_H-M   'P 1'
#
loop_
_entity.id
_entity.type
_entity.pdbx_description
1 polymer ?
#
loop_
_entity_poly.entity_id
_entity_poly.type
_entity_poly.pdbx_seq_one_letter_code
_entity_poly.pdbx_strand_id
1 'polypeptide(L)'
;MRESMSQVSLEVNVQDCFWLSEESETAPKQQKSPVDVFVEDLSSPISPQTWEQWFTQWFSMLNPNIPQVRSYELSLRLTDNTEIQQLNAQYRSLDVPTDVLAFATLEESCPQLPASEMFTSQSLYLGDLVISVETAARQAQQQGHPLKIELGWLAAHGLLHLLGWDHPDDRTLIQMLDQQAIMLQSVGLKVNKTMLENVNLVEYSRTPVVNQGRSV
;
A
#
# COMPACT_ATOMS: atom_id res chain seq x y z
N MET A 1 6.34 -38.59 11.26
CA MET A 1 6.99 -37.72 10.25
C MET A 1 6.38 -36.34 10.44
N ARG A 2 7.19 -35.35 10.82
CA ARG A 2 6.73 -33.95 10.84
C ARG A 2 6.70 -33.52 9.38
N GLU A 3 5.52 -33.23 8.86
CA GLU A 3 5.40 -32.53 7.59
C GLU A 3 6.19 -31.23 7.71
N SER A 4 7.21 -31.09 6.88
CA SER A 4 7.99 -29.87 6.78
C SER A 4 7.03 -28.83 6.21
N MET A 5 6.46 -27.98 7.08
CA MET A 5 5.68 -26.83 6.65
C MET A 5 6.53 -26.05 5.65
N SER A 6 6.16 -26.08 4.38
CA SER A 6 6.75 -25.21 3.38
C SER A 6 6.51 -23.79 3.84
N GLN A 7 7.54 -23.16 4.39
CA GLN A 7 7.48 -21.78 4.85
C GLN A 7 7.26 -20.93 3.61
N VAL A 8 6.02 -20.48 3.41
CA VAL A 8 5.68 -19.57 2.35
C VAL A 8 6.36 -18.23 2.66
N SER A 9 7.16 -17.71 1.72
CA SER A 9 7.85 -16.43 1.87
C SER A 9 7.09 -15.31 1.16
N LEU A 10 7.03 -14.11 1.76
CA LEU A 10 6.61 -12.89 1.08
C LEU A 10 7.85 -12.05 0.80
N GLU A 11 8.12 -11.77 -0.46
CA GLU A 11 9.18 -10.88 -0.92
C GLU A 11 8.58 -9.49 -1.15
N VAL A 12 9.14 -8.48 -0.50
CA VAL A 12 8.66 -7.10 -0.57
C VAL A 12 9.73 -6.24 -1.22
N ASN A 13 9.43 -5.68 -2.39
CA ASN A 13 10.32 -4.78 -3.10
C ASN A 13 9.96 -3.33 -2.78
N VAL A 14 10.78 -2.66 -1.97
CA VAL A 14 10.55 -1.26 -1.58
C VAL A 14 11.37 -0.32 -2.48
N GLN A 15 10.67 0.55 -3.19
CA GLN A 15 11.24 1.60 -4.03
C GLN A 15 10.97 2.96 -3.39
N ASP A 16 12.01 3.55 -2.81
CA ASP A 16 11.97 4.91 -2.30
C ASP A 16 12.35 5.88 -3.42
N CYS A 17 11.37 6.48 -4.09
CA CYS A 17 11.63 7.47 -5.15
C CYS A 17 11.42 8.90 -4.68
N PHE A 18 10.79 9.08 -3.53
CA PHE A 18 10.60 10.39 -2.93
C PHE A 18 11.92 10.94 -2.36
N TRP A 19 12.59 10.19 -1.47
CA TRP A 19 13.80 10.68 -0.80
C TRP A 19 15.08 10.50 -1.63
N LEU A 20 15.10 9.54 -2.58
CA LEU A 20 16.26 9.32 -3.46
C LEU A 20 16.30 10.27 -4.68
N SER A 21 15.22 11.00 -4.97
CA SER A 21 15.17 11.93 -6.10
C SER A 21 15.99 13.21 -5.88
N GLU A 22 16.20 13.60 -4.62
CA GLU A 22 16.92 14.83 -4.25
C GLU A 22 18.45 14.75 -4.45
N GLU A 23 19.02 13.56 -4.69
CA GLU A 23 20.45 13.41 -5.01
C GLU A 23 20.79 13.69 -6.49
N SER A 24 19.79 13.92 -7.35
CA SER A 24 20.01 14.26 -8.76
C SER A 24 19.80 15.76 -9.04
N GLU A 25 20.91 16.46 -9.27
CA GLU A 25 20.95 17.88 -9.62
C GLU A 25 20.06 18.22 -10.85
N THR A 26 19.48 19.45 -10.85
CA THR A 26 19.07 20.28 -12.02
C THR A 26 17.59 20.62 -12.32
N ALA A 27 16.63 20.49 -11.39
CA ALA A 27 15.27 21.04 -11.61
C ALA A 27 15.06 22.45 -10.98
N PRO A 28 14.35 23.39 -11.65
CA PRO A 28 14.13 24.74 -11.14
C PRO A 28 13.26 24.71 -9.88
N LYS A 29 13.76 25.33 -8.81
CA LYS A 29 13.08 25.50 -7.51
C LYS A 29 11.75 26.22 -7.70
N GLN A 30 10.66 25.47 -7.86
CA GLN A 30 9.32 26.03 -7.72
C GLN A 30 9.09 26.43 -6.26
N GLN A 31 8.29 27.46 -6.07
CA GLN A 31 8.09 28.12 -4.78
C GLN A 31 7.52 27.12 -3.77
N LYS A 32 8.38 26.68 -2.84
CA LYS A 32 8.11 25.58 -1.93
C LYS A 32 6.90 25.87 -1.05
N SER A 33 5.96 24.92 -1.02
CA SER A 33 4.79 24.96 -0.15
C SER A 33 5.23 24.81 1.32
N PRO A 34 4.43 25.26 2.30
CA PRO A 34 4.77 25.09 3.72
C PRO A 34 4.96 23.61 4.13
N VAL A 35 4.42 22.66 3.35
CA VAL A 35 4.55 21.22 3.58
C VAL A 35 5.95 20.74 3.20
N ASP A 36 6.52 21.27 2.11
CA ASP A 36 7.85 20.92 1.60
C ASP A 36 8.96 21.20 2.65
N VAL A 37 8.75 22.20 3.52
CA VAL A 37 9.70 22.58 4.58
C VAL A 37 9.76 21.55 5.72
N PHE A 38 8.72 20.72 5.89
CA PHE A 38 8.69 19.70 6.97
C PHE A 38 9.21 18.33 6.53
N VAL A 39 9.28 18.07 5.22
CA VAL A 39 9.72 16.77 4.70
C VAL A 39 11.25 16.73 4.46
N GLU A 40 11.90 17.90 4.33
CA GLU A 40 13.36 18.04 4.10
C GLU A 40 14.24 17.48 5.22
N ASP A 41 13.77 17.40 6.47
CA ASP A 41 14.64 17.06 7.62
C ASP A 41 14.52 15.60 8.09
N LEU A 42 13.83 14.76 7.32
CA LEU A 42 13.56 13.37 7.69
C LEU A 42 13.95 12.44 6.57
N SER A 43 15.08 11.75 6.73
CA SER A 43 15.31 10.45 6.09
C SER A 43 14.05 9.59 6.21
N SER A 44 13.77 8.76 5.21
CA SER A 44 12.65 7.83 5.19
C SER A 44 12.40 7.21 6.59
N PRO A 45 11.22 7.43 7.20
CA PRO A 45 10.98 7.08 8.61
C PRO A 45 10.89 5.56 8.84
N ILE A 46 10.88 4.77 7.77
CA ILE A 46 10.68 3.32 7.76
C ILE A 46 11.72 2.71 6.83
N SER A 47 12.58 1.83 7.35
CA SER A 47 13.57 1.13 6.53
C SER A 47 12.91 0.03 5.68
N PRO A 48 13.52 -0.39 4.56
CA PRO A 48 13.03 -1.52 3.77
C PRO A 48 12.80 -2.79 4.59
N GLN A 49 13.71 -3.10 5.54
CA GLN A 49 13.55 -4.25 6.43
C GLN A 49 12.34 -4.12 7.37
N THR A 50 12.00 -2.90 7.78
CA THR A 50 10.80 -2.66 8.60
C THR A 50 9.54 -2.89 7.78
N TRP A 51 9.52 -2.45 6.52
CA TRP A 51 8.43 -2.73 5.59
C TRP A 51 8.26 -4.23 5.35
N GLU A 52 9.34 -4.94 5.00
CA GLU A 52 9.33 -6.39 4.82
C GLU A 52 8.74 -7.12 6.04
N GLN A 53 9.16 -6.73 7.25
CA GLN A 53 8.64 -7.28 8.50
C GLN A 53 7.13 -7.03 8.65
N TRP A 54 6.68 -5.80 8.41
CA TRP A 54 5.26 -5.43 8.54
C TRP A 54 4.38 -6.21 7.58
N PHE A 55 4.72 -6.20 6.29
CA PHE A 55 3.97 -6.92 5.26
C PHE A 55 3.99 -8.43 5.51
N THR A 56 5.13 -9.02 5.87
CA THR A 56 5.21 -10.46 6.19
C THR A 56 4.31 -10.83 7.36
N GLN A 57 4.30 -10.00 8.41
CA GLN A 57 3.46 -10.24 9.58
C GLN A 57 1.97 -10.07 9.26
N TRP A 58 1.61 -9.02 8.53
CA TRP A 58 0.24 -8.77 8.09
C TRP A 58 -0.29 -9.89 7.18
N PHE A 59 0.52 -10.30 6.22
CA PHE A 59 0.18 -11.37 5.29
C PHE A 59 -0.04 -12.71 6.02
N SER A 60 0.84 -13.04 6.96
CA SER A 60 0.70 -14.24 7.79
C SER A 60 -0.55 -14.21 8.67
N MET A 61 -0.91 -13.03 9.18
CA MET A 61 -2.09 -12.85 10.03
C MET A 61 -3.40 -12.93 9.24
N LEU A 62 -3.43 -12.37 8.04
CA LEU A 62 -4.63 -12.39 7.18
C LEU A 62 -4.92 -13.78 6.63
N ASN A 63 -3.89 -14.63 6.48
CA ASN A 63 -3.99 -15.97 5.91
C ASN A 63 -4.91 -16.00 4.67
N PRO A 64 -4.56 -15.22 3.62
CA PRO A 64 -5.45 -14.98 2.50
C PRO A 64 -5.78 -16.29 1.77
N ASN A 65 -7.01 -16.41 1.29
CA ASN A 65 -7.46 -17.55 0.50
C ASN A 65 -7.00 -17.40 -0.96
N ILE A 66 -5.68 -17.46 -1.17
CA ILE A 66 -5.02 -17.35 -2.47
C ILE A 66 -4.23 -18.64 -2.78
N PRO A 67 -3.90 -18.90 -4.06
CA PRO A 67 -3.23 -20.13 -4.47
C PRO A 67 -1.92 -20.35 -3.71
N GLN A 68 -1.75 -21.52 -3.10
CA GLN A 68 -0.53 -21.84 -2.36
C GLN A 68 0.65 -22.04 -3.30
N VAL A 69 1.53 -21.05 -3.33
CA VAL A 69 2.82 -21.05 -4.03
C VAL A 69 3.98 -21.02 -3.04
N ARG A 70 5.23 -21.11 -3.51
CA ARG A 70 6.41 -21.08 -2.62
C ARG A 70 6.69 -19.68 -2.09
N SER A 71 6.48 -18.67 -2.93
CA SER A 71 6.74 -17.26 -2.62
C SER A 71 5.62 -16.36 -3.15
N TYR A 72 5.34 -15.28 -2.44
CA TYR A 72 4.52 -14.18 -2.92
C TYR A 72 5.39 -12.95 -3.12
N GLU A 73 5.05 -12.09 -4.07
CA GLU A 73 5.80 -10.88 -4.36
C GLU A 73 4.88 -9.65 -4.28
N LEU A 74 5.35 -8.59 -3.61
CA LEU A 74 4.65 -7.31 -3.50
C LEU A 74 5.63 -6.15 -3.70
N SER A 75 5.24 -5.15 -4.49
CA SER A 75 6.02 -3.93 -4.67
C SER A 75 5.40 -2.79 -3.88
N LEU A 76 6.21 -2.05 -3.12
CA LEU A 76 5.84 -0.80 -2.48
C LEU A 76 6.69 0.33 -3.07
N ARG A 77 6.05 1.36 -3.60
CA ARG A 77 6.68 2.54 -4.16
C ARG A 77 6.25 3.78 -3.39
N LEU A 78 7.22 4.51 -2.84
CA LEU A 78 7.02 5.79 -2.16
C LEU A 78 7.40 6.90 -3.14
N THR A 79 6.48 7.81 -3.43
CA THR A 79 6.65 8.86 -4.44
C THR A 79 6.04 10.20 -4.02
N ASP A 80 6.15 11.22 -4.89
CA ASP A 80 5.57 12.55 -4.74
C ASP A 80 4.15 12.66 -5.33
N ASN A 81 3.50 13.81 -5.16
CA ASN A 81 2.18 14.04 -5.74
C ASN A 81 2.18 14.11 -7.27
N THR A 82 3.30 14.51 -7.89
CA THR A 82 3.39 14.66 -9.34
C THR A 82 3.30 13.31 -10.02
N GLU A 83 4.09 12.33 -9.56
CA GLU A 83 4.08 10.98 -10.10
C GLU A 83 2.74 10.29 -9.83
N ILE A 84 2.22 10.35 -8.59
CA ILE A 84 0.96 9.68 -8.28
C ILE A 84 -0.23 10.28 -9.06
N GLN A 85 -0.22 11.59 -9.32
CA GLN A 85 -1.22 12.25 -10.15
C GLN A 85 -1.13 11.76 -11.60
N GLN A 86 0.07 11.64 -12.16
CA GLN A 86 0.27 11.08 -13.50
C GLN A 86 -0.26 9.65 -13.59
N LEU A 87 0.03 8.82 -12.58
CA LEU A 87 -0.48 7.45 -12.51
C LEU A 87 -2.02 7.44 -12.38
N ASN A 88 -2.60 8.30 -11.54
CA ASN A 88 -4.05 8.40 -11.40
C ASN A 88 -4.72 8.86 -12.71
N ALA A 89 -4.09 9.80 -13.43
CA ALA A 89 -4.56 10.24 -14.74
C ALA A 89 -4.47 9.11 -15.78
N GLN A 90 -3.35 8.39 -15.82
CA GLN A 90 -3.11 7.32 -16.78
C GLN A 90 -4.05 6.13 -16.58
N TYR A 91 -4.21 5.67 -15.34
CA TYR A 91 -4.92 4.41 -15.05
C TYR A 91 -6.39 4.61 -14.67
N ARG A 92 -6.78 5.81 -14.22
CA ARG A 92 -8.16 6.12 -13.80
C ARG A 92 -8.78 7.30 -14.53
N SER A 93 -8.04 7.94 -15.43
CA SER A 93 -8.50 9.16 -16.13
C SER A 93 -8.86 10.29 -15.16
N LEU A 94 -8.22 10.32 -13.98
CA LEU A 94 -8.39 11.34 -12.95
C LEU A 94 -7.08 12.10 -12.75
N ASP A 95 -7.02 13.31 -13.29
CA ASP A 95 -5.85 14.19 -13.20
C ASP A 95 -5.83 14.99 -11.88
N VAL A 96 -5.81 14.26 -10.76
CA VAL A 96 -5.67 14.79 -9.42
C VAL A 96 -4.76 13.86 -8.59
N PRO A 97 -3.94 14.40 -7.67
CA PRO A 97 -3.18 13.55 -6.77
C PRO A 97 -4.12 12.76 -5.85
N THR A 98 -3.68 11.55 -5.48
CA THR A 98 -4.34 10.69 -4.49
C THR A 98 -3.32 10.29 -3.43
N ASP A 99 -3.78 9.74 -2.32
CA ASP A 99 -2.96 9.25 -1.21
C ASP A 99 -2.22 7.93 -1.55
N VAL A 100 -2.95 6.94 -2.06
CA VAL A 100 -2.42 5.63 -2.41
C VAL A 100 -3.13 5.08 -3.66
N LEU A 101 -2.41 4.33 -4.48
CA LEU A 101 -2.93 3.50 -5.57
C LEU A 101 -2.53 2.05 -5.32
N ALA A 102 -3.51 1.13 -5.41
CA ALA A 102 -3.25 -0.31 -5.34
C ALA A 102 -3.49 -0.94 -6.71
N PHE A 103 -2.42 -1.46 -7.33
CA PHE A 103 -2.50 -2.15 -8.61
C PHE A 103 -2.53 -3.66 -8.38
N ALA A 104 -3.74 -4.22 -8.30
CA ALA A 104 -3.90 -5.66 -8.09
C ALA A 104 -3.61 -6.44 -9.36
N THR A 105 -2.79 -7.49 -9.24
CA THR A 105 -2.56 -8.46 -10.31
C THR A 105 -3.54 -9.63 -10.23
N LEU A 106 -4.07 -9.90 -9.03
CA LEU A 106 -5.09 -10.90 -8.80
C LEU A 106 -6.47 -10.35 -9.19
N GLU A 107 -6.90 -10.61 -10.42
CA GLU A 107 -8.29 -10.36 -10.82
C GLU A 107 -9.23 -11.47 -10.30
N GLU A 108 -10.48 -11.11 -9.97
CA GLU A 108 -11.61 -12.05 -9.76
C GLU A 108 -11.83 -12.98 -10.96
N SER A 109 -11.33 -12.57 -12.12
CA SER A 109 -11.36 -13.30 -13.38
C SER A 109 -9.98 -13.82 -13.76
N CYS A 110 -9.21 -14.40 -12.84
CA CYS A 110 -8.10 -15.24 -13.26
C CYS A 110 -8.72 -16.36 -14.13
N PRO A 111 -8.56 -16.33 -15.47
CA PRO A 111 -9.27 -17.25 -16.34
C PRO A 111 -8.62 -18.59 -16.09
N GLN A 112 -9.25 -19.42 -15.25
CA GLN A 112 -8.84 -20.76 -14.83
C GLN A 112 -7.60 -21.21 -15.59
N LEU A 113 -6.41 -20.73 -15.17
CA LEU A 113 -5.18 -21.23 -15.77
C LEU A 113 -5.27 -22.72 -15.48
N PRO A 114 -5.17 -23.58 -16.52
CA PRO A 114 -5.34 -25.01 -16.31
C PRO A 114 -4.41 -25.37 -15.16
N ALA A 115 -4.94 -26.05 -14.12
CA ALA A 115 -4.25 -26.18 -12.83
C ALA A 115 -2.77 -26.59 -13.00
N SER A 116 -2.46 -27.34 -14.06
CA SER A 116 -1.13 -27.69 -14.54
C SER A 116 -0.12 -26.55 -14.74
N GLU A 117 -0.54 -25.32 -15.07
CA GLU A 117 0.35 -24.18 -15.30
C GLU A 117 0.52 -23.30 -14.05
N MET A 118 -0.50 -23.19 -13.18
CA MET A 118 -0.35 -22.55 -11.86
C MET A 118 0.62 -23.29 -10.94
N PHE A 119 0.75 -24.62 -11.10
CA PHE A 119 1.74 -25.42 -10.37
C PHE A 119 3.19 -25.19 -10.82
N THR A 120 3.44 -24.40 -11.88
CA THR A 120 4.80 -24.13 -12.38
C THR A 120 5.40 -22.81 -11.90
N SER A 121 4.57 -21.83 -11.54
CA SER A 121 5.03 -20.55 -10.98
C SER A 121 5.42 -20.77 -9.52
N GLN A 122 6.72 -20.72 -9.23
CA GLN A 122 7.22 -20.82 -7.85
C GLN A 122 6.85 -19.58 -7.02
N SER A 123 6.68 -18.43 -7.68
CA SER A 123 6.22 -17.16 -7.10
C SER A 123 4.85 -16.72 -7.65
N LEU A 124 4.04 -16.03 -6.83
CA LEU A 124 2.83 -15.31 -7.25
C LEU A 124 2.98 -13.82 -6.95
N TYR A 125 2.83 -12.98 -7.98
CA TYR A 125 2.83 -11.53 -7.83
C TYR A 125 1.47 -11.01 -7.36
N LEU A 126 1.43 -10.33 -6.21
CA LEU A 126 0.20 -9.78 -5.62
C LEU A 126 -0.18 -8.44 -6.27
N GLY A 127 0.81 -7.58 -6.53
CA GLY A 127 0.60 -6.27 -7.13
C GLY A 127 1.54 -5.19 -6.61
N ASP A 128 1.23 -3.96 -7.01
CA ASP A 128 1.98 -2.74 -6.66
C ASP A 128 1.17 -1.83 -5.72
N LEU A 129 1.81 -1.29 -4.70
CA LEU A 129 1.32 -0.20 -3.88
C LEU A 129 2.13 1.05 -4.16
N VAL A 130 1.47 2.13 -4.56
CA VAL A 130 2.12 3.43 -4.79
C VAL A 130 1.54 4.44 -3.81
N ILE A 131 2.36 5.02 -2.94
CA ILE A 131 1.94 5.94 -1.89
C ILE A 131 2.60 7.30 -2.12
N SER A 132 1.78 8.37 -2.08
CA SER A 132 2.29 9.74 -2.06
C SER A 132 2.70 10.14 -0.64
N VAL A 133 4.01 10.38 -0.47
CA VAL A 133 4.60 10.80 0.80
C VAL A 133 4.11 12.19 1.19
N GLU A 134 3.97 13.10 0.24
CA GLU A 134 3.54 14.47 0.47
C GLU A 134 2.08 14.51 0.95
N THR A 135 1.21 13.70 0.33
CA THR A 135 -0.19 13.60 0.76
C THR A 135 -0.28 12.94 2.13
N ALA A 136 0.48 11.87 2.37
CA ALA A 136 0.56 11.23 3.69
C ALA A 136 1.09 12.20 4.76
N ALA A 137 2.08 13.04 4.46
CA ALA A 137 2.61 14.03 5.41
C ALA A 137 1.56 15.09 5.76
N ARG A 138 0.81 15.57 4.75
CA ARG A 138 -0.30 16.52 4.96
C ARG A 138 -1.40 15.92 5.82
N GLN A 139 -1.85 14.70 5.51
CA GLN A 139 -2.85 13.97 6.30
C GLN A 139 -2.33 13.76 7.73
N ALA A 140 -1.05 13.39 7.87
CA ALA A 140 -0.45 13.16 9.16
C ALA A 140 -0.49 14.39 10.08
N GLN A 141 -0.18 15.55 9.51
CA GLN A 141 -0.25 16.82 10.21
C GLN A 141 -1.69 17.19 10.60
N GLN A 142 -2.64 17.03 9.67
CA GLN A 142 -4.05 17.36 9.91
C GLN A 142 -4.67 16.48 11.01
N GLN A 143 -4.30 15.21 11.04
CA GLN A 143 -4.78 14.22 12.02
C GLN A 143 -3.97 14.22 13.33
N GLY A 144 -2.85 14.93 13.37
CA GLY A 144 -2.02 15.06 14.58
C GLY A 144 -1.29 13.78 14.99
N HIS A 145 -0.86 12.97 14.02
CA HIS A 145 -0.06 11.75 14.26
C HIS A 145 1.26 11.77 13.46
N PRO A 146 2.23 10.90 13.78
CA PRO A 146 3.47 10.82 13.01
C PRO A 146 3.25 10.28 11.59
N LEU A 147 4.01 10.79 10.61
CA LEU A 147 4.03 10.30 9.22
C LEU A 147 4.19 8.77 9.13
N LYS A 148 4.99 8.17 10.01
CA LYS A 148 5.16 6.72 10.09
C LYS A 148 3.85 5.96 10.31
N ILE A 149 2.92 6.51 11.11
CA ILE A 149 1.61 5.90 11.35
C ILE A 149 0.77 6.00 10.08
N GLU A 150 0.80 7.15 9.41
CA GLU A 150 0.04 7.38 8.20
C GLU A 150 0.51 6.53 7.02
N LEU A 151 1.82 6.42 6.80
CA LEU A 151 2.38 5.51 5.80
C LEU A 151 2.02 4.05 6.09
N GLY A 152 2.12 3.63 7.35
CA GLY A 152 1.70 2.28 7.76
C GLY A 152 0.21 2.05 7.50
N TRP A 153 -0.62 3.06 7.77
CA TRP A 153 -2.06 3.02 7.53
C TRP A 153 -2.37 2.83 6.05
N LEU A 154 -1.84 3.69 5.17
CA LEU A 154 -2.04 3.61 3.73
C LEU A 154 -1.52 2.29 3.14
N ALA A 155 -0.37 1.80 3.63
CA ALA A 155 0.20 0.52 3.20
C ALA A 155 -0.66 -0.68 3.62
N ALA A 156 -1.14 -0.71 4.88
CA ALA A 156 -2.03 -1.77 5.36
C ALA A 156 -3.37 -1.76 4.59
N HIS A 157 -3.91 -0.58 4.33
CA HIS A 157 -5.13 -0.41 3.54
C HIS A 157 -4.95 -0.92 2.10
N GLY A 158 -3.86 -0.50 1.44
CA GLY A 158 -3.52 -0.97 0.10
C GLY A 158 -3.33 -2.49 0.04
N LEU A 159 -2.67 -3.09 1.03
CA LEU A 159 -2.51 -4.54 1.10
C LEU A 159 -3.85 -5.27 1.18
N LEU A 160 -4.78 -4.79 2.02
CA LEU A 160 -6.12 -5.36 2.14
C LEU A 160 -6.82 -5.38 0.78
N HIS A 161 -6.76 -4.27 0.04
CA HIS A 161 -7.28 -4.21 -1.33
C HIS A 161 -6.59 -5.17 -2.30
N LEU A 162 -5.26 -5.28 -2.28
CA LEU A 162 -4.53 -6.26 -3.11
C LEU A 162 -4.95 -7.71 -2.82
N LEU A 163 -5.38 -7.98 -1.59
CA LEU A 163 -5.87 -9.29 -1.16
C LEU A 163 -7.39 -9.47 -1.37
N GLY A 164 -8.05 -8.53 -2.06
CA GLY A 164 -9.46 -8.60 -2.41
C GLY A 164 -10.44 -8.16 -1.32
N TRP A 165 -9.96 -7.47 -0.28
CA TRP A 165 -10.85 -6.78 0.65
C TRP A 165 -11.35 -5.51 -0.01
N ASP A 166 -12.61 -5.51 -0.43
CA ASP A 166 -13.30 -4.34 -0.95
C ASP A 166 -14.35 -3.84 0.06
N HIS A 167 -14.71 -2.57 -0.03
CA HIS A 167 -15.64 -1.90 0.88
C HIS A 167 -16.72 -1.08 0.15
N PRO A 168 -17.63 -1.72 -0.61
CA PRO A 168 -18.66 -1.00 -1.36
C PRO A 168 -19.71 -0.30 -0.47
N ASP A 169 -19.77 -0.61 0.82
CA ASP A 169 -20.73 -0.05 1.76
C ASP A 169 -20.11 0.22 3.15
N ASP A 170 -20.83 0.97 4.00
CA ASP A 170 -20.35 1.34 5.34
C ASP A 170 -20.05 0.13 6.23
N ARG A 171 -20.76 -0.98 6.05
CA ARG A 171 -20.58 -2.18 6.87
C ARG A 171 -19.27 -2.88 6.53
N THR A 172 -19.01 -3.07 5.24
CA THR A 172 -17.76 -3.66 4.73
C THR A 172 -16.58 -2.74 5.01
N LEU A 173 -16.78 -1.42 4.96
CA LEU A 173 -15.79 -0.43 5.40
C LEU A 173 -15.42 -0.62 6.87
N ILE A 174 -16.39 -0.68 7.78
CA ILE A 174 -16.13 -0.89 9.22
C ILE A 174 -15.32 -2.18 9.44
N GLN A 175 -15.68 -3.28 8.77
CA GLN A 175 -14.96 -4.55 8.89
C GLN A 175 -13.50 -4.45 8.43
N MET A 176 -13.26 -3.77 7.30
CA MET A 176 -11.92 -3.55 6.79
C MET A 176 -11.11 -2.64 7.72
N LEU A 177 -11.72 -1.59 8.27
CA LEU A 177 -11.06 -0.67 9.21
C LEU A 177 -10.70 -1.35 10.53
N ASP A 178 -11.58 -2.19 11.06
CA ASP A 178 -11.30 -3.01 12.24
C ASP A 178 -10.09 -3.93 11.98
N GLN A 179 -10.06 -4.59 10.82
CA GLN A 179 -8.94 -5.44 10.43
C GLN A 179 -7.64 -4.65 10.26
N GLN A 180 -7.72 -3.48 9.63
CA GLN A 180 -6.59 -2.57 9.46
C GLN A 180 -6.02 -2.08 10.80
N ALA A 181 -6.88 -1.78 11.78
CA ALA A 181 -6.46 -1.41 13.12
C ALA A 181 -5.70 -2.56 13.81
N ILE A 182 -6.16 -3.81 13.64
CA ILE A 182 -5.46 -5.00 14.15
C ILE A 182 -4.08 -5.15 13.51
N MET A 183 -3.98 -4.98 12.18
CA MET A 183 -2.70 -5.01 11.45
C MET A 183 -1.71 -3.98 12.00
N LEU A 184 -2.14 -2.74 12.19
CA LEU A 184 -1.25 -1.69 12.70
C LEU A 184 -0.80 -1.96 14.13
N GLN A 185 -1.71 -2.43 14.99
CA GLN A 185 -1.35 -2.81 16.36
C GLN A 185 -0.35 -3.97 16.40
N SER A 186 -0.46 -4.94 15.47
CA SER A 186 0.43 -6.10 15.45
C SER A 186 1.90 -5.71 15.22
N VAL A 187 2.14 -4.62 14.49
CA VAL A 187 3.48 -4.09 14.20
C VAL A 187 3.90 -2.95 15.14
N GLY A 188 3.13 -2.72 16.20
CA GLY A 188 3.43 -1.72 17.23
C GLY A 188 3.05 -0.27 16.87
N LEU A 189 2.27 -0.07 15.81
CA LEU A 189 1.73 1.25 15.46
C LEU A 189 0.42 1.47 16.23
N LYS A 190 0.42 2.47 17.12
CA LYS A 190 -0.76 2.80 17.93
C LYS A 190 -1.70 3.71 17.14
N VAL A 191 -2.80 3.13 16.67
CA VAL A 191 -3.91 3.88 16.07
C VAL A 191 -4.73 4.51 17.20
N ASN A 192 -4.81 5.84 17.22
CA ASN A 192 -5.65 6.54 18.19
C ASN A 192 -7.12 6.55 17.73
N LYS A 193 -8.04 6.61 18.69
CA LYS A 193 -9.49 6.62 18.42
C LYS A 193 -9.91 7.75 17.47
N THR A 194 -9.26 8.90 17.57
CA THR A 194 -9.47 10.06 16.68
C THR A 194 -9.17 9.74 15.20
N MET A 195 -8.19 8.87 14.92
CA MET A 195 -7.89 8.42 13.56
C MET A 195 -9.07 7.60 13.02
N LEU A 196 -9.57 6.62 13.77
CA LEU A 196 -10.72 5.80 13.38
C LEU A 196 -12.02 6.61 13.24
N GLU A 197 -12.21 7.63 14.09
CA GLU A 197 -13.37 8.52 14.02
C GLU A 197 -13.32 9.47 12.81
N ASN A 198 -12.12 9.95 12.44
CA ASN A 198 -11.92 10.84 11.29
C ASN A 198 -11.81 10.11 9.95
N VAL A 199 -11.51 8.81 9.95
CA VAL A 199 -11.50 7.97 8.73
C VAL A 199 -12.89 7.89 8.09
N ASN A 200 -13.97 8.06 8.86
CA ASN A 200 -15.34 8.18 8.36
C ASN A 200 -15.60 9.48 7.56
N LEU A 201 -14.65 10.42 7.53
CA LEU A 201 -14.77 11.68 6.79
C LEU A 201 -14.06 11.59 5.43
N VAL A 202 -14.72 10.92 4.47
CA VAL A 202 -14.65 11.16 3.00
C VAL A 202 -13.31 10.92 2.26
N GLU A 203 -12.13 11.05 2.88
CA GLU A 203 -10.84 10.97 2.18
C GLU A 203 -10.28 9.53 2.10
N TYR A 204 -10.35 8.73 3.17
CA TYR A 204 -9.80 7.37 3.19
C TYR A 204 -10.67 6.31 2.50
N SER A 205 -11.97 6.59 2.33
CA SER A 205 -12.94 5.63 1.77
C SER A 205 -12.86 5.50 0.24
N ARG A 206 -11.77 5.94 -0.38
CA ARG A 206 -11.64 6.04 -1.82
C ARG A 206 -10.31 5.52 -2.33
N THR A 207 -9.57 4.73 -1.54
CA THR A 207 -8.37 4.08 -2.06
C THR A 207 -8.75 3.29 -3.31
N PRO A 208 -8.24 3.71 -4.47
CA PRO A 208 -8.68 3.15 -5.72
C PRO A 208 -7.85 1.94 -6.09
N VAL A 209 -8.54 0.83 -6.37
CA VAL A 209 -7.93 -0.37 -6.94
C VAL A 209 -7.90 -0.24 -8.46
N VAL A 210 -6.71 -0.41 -9.03
CA VAL A 210 -6.50 -0.48 -10.48
C VAL A 210 -6.19 -1.93 -10.83
N ASN A 211 -7.11 -2.60 -11.55
CA ASN A 211 -6.86 -3.95 -12.04
C ASN A 211 -6.04 -3.87 -13.33
N GLN A 212 -4.89 -4.55 -13.36
CA GLN A 212 -3.97 -4.49 -14.50
C GLN A 212 -4.47 -5.22 -15.77
N GLY A 213 -5.65 -5.87 -15.75
CA GLY A 213 -6.18 -6.67 -16.86
C GLY A 213 -7.02 -5.95 -17.91
N ARG A 214 -7.04 -4.61 -17.96
CA ARG A 214 -7.77 -3.90 -19.04
C ARG A 214 -6.99 -3.93 -20.37
N SER A 215 -7.29 -4.93 -21.20
CA SER A 215 -7.48 -4.66 -22.63
C SER A 215 -8.75 -3.84 -22.78
N VAL A 216 -8.62 -2.65 -23.37
CA VAL A 216 -9.74 -1.84 -23.89
C VAL A 216 -10.35 -2.53 -25.10
#